data_AF-A0A3R7QJ09-F1
#
_entry.id   AF-A0A3R7QJ09-F1
#
_cell.length_a   1.000
_cell.length_b   1.000
_cell.length_c   1.000
_cell.angle_alpha   90.00
_cell.angle_beta   90.00
_cell.angle_gamma   90.00
#
_symmetry.space_group_name_H-M   'P 1'
#
loop_
_entity.id
_entity.type
_entity.pdbx_description
1 polymer ?
#
loop_
_entity_poly.entity_id
_entity_poly.type
_entity_poly.pdbx_seq_one_letter_code
_entity_poly.pdbx_strand_id
1 'polypeptide(L)'
;MAQSNLRNYLRSLRWTPLPVGVGLALIAFQQYRHTRKREAAKLGQLQPCDCLAEEWEVSAYKLLPLRSFSRAWGWVNGIKLPEWSRKSVLGFYVRAFGCNMAEAEVEDLNQYACLSDLFRRSLKEGIRPVDLSAEVVSPADGTVLSFGTVDCGSLDQIKGVTYPLRKFLGPNCWTKGGPMIVDSKTDDGCFHRSCLNDNNNMLYHCVIYLAPGDYHRFHSSADWQVHFRRHFPGELLSVNPSIAAWNFPNFTFHFYMKC
;
A
#
# COMPACT_ATOMS: atom_id res chain seq x y z
N MET A 1 -50.54 -3.57 32.38
CA MET A 1 -50.42 -2.77 31.13
C MET A 1 -49.19 -3.07 30.27
N ALA A 2 -48.09 -3.67 30.78
CA ALA A 2 -46.90 -3.93 29.98
C ALA A 2 -46.98 -5.13 29.01
N GLN A 3 -47.83 -6.14 29.30
CA GLN A 3 -47.91 -7.36 28.48
C GLN A 3 -48.68 -7.20 27.16
N SER A 4 -49.57 -6.20 27.04
CA SER A 4 -50.32 -5.94 25.79
C SER A 4 -49.46 -5.27 24.72
N ASN A 5 -48.43 -4.51 25.12
CA ASN A 5 -47.59 -3.75 24.18
C ASN A 5 -46.58 -4.63 23.44
N LEU A 6 -46.05 -5.67 24.09
CA LEU A 6 -45.11 -6.60 23.45
C LEU A 6 -45.81 -7.44 22.36
N ARG A 7 -47.06 -7.85 22.62
CA ARG A 7 -47.88 -8.62 21.67
C ARG A 7 -48.23 -7.80 20.42
N ASN A 8 -48.42 -6.50 20.57
CA ASN A 8 -48.69 -5.58 19.45
C ASN A 8 -47.42 -5.22 18.67
N TYR A 9 -46.27 -5.10 19.35
CA TYR A 9 -44.96 -4.91 18.70
C TYR A 9 -44.54 -6.12 17.85
N LEU A 10 -44.75 -7.33 18.36
CA LEU A 10 -44.47 -8.56 17.59
C LEU A 10 -45.38 -8.72 16.37
N ARG A 11 -46.58 -8.12 16.38
CA ARG A 11 -47.51 -8.11 15.24
C ARG A 11 -47.20 -7.03 14.19
N SER A 12 -46.44 -5.98 14.54
CA SER A 12 -46.02 -4.94 13.57
C SER A 12 -44.74 -5.30 12.81
N LEU A 13 -44.06 -6.37 13.21
CA LEU A 13 -42.92 -6.93 12.47
C LEU A 13 -43.42 -7.53 11.15
N ARG A 14 -43.46 -6.70 10.11
CA ARG A 14 -43.60 -7.14 8.72
C ARG A 14 -42.38 -7.99 8.37
N TRP A 15 -42.61 -9.30 8.28
CA TRP A 15 -41.66 -10.26 7.74
C TRP A 15 -41.34 -9.89 6.29
N THR A 16 -40.27 -9.13 6.10
CA THR A 16 -39.62 -9.04 4.80
C THR A 16 -38.63 -10.20 4.77
N PRO A 17 -38.82 -11.21 3.90
CA PRO A 17 -37.83 -12.27 3.78
C PRO A 17 -36.57 -11.61 3.20
N LEU A 18 -35.61 -11.30 4.07
CA LEU A 18 -34.25 -11.01 3.62
C LEU A 18 -33.81 -12.24 2.80
N PRO A 19 -33.40 -12.05 1.54
CA PRO A 19 -32.95 -13.17 0.73
C PRO A 19 -31.90 -13.95 1.51
N VAL A 20 -32.03 -15.28 1.55
CA VAL A 20 -31.17 -16.15 2.36
C VAL A 20 -29.67 -15.85 2.14
N GLY A 21 -29.29 -15.48 0.91
CA GLY A 21 -27.94 -15.05 0.57
C GLY A 21 -27.46 -13.77 1.29
N VAL A 22 -28.34 -12.78 1.50
CA VAL A 22 -28.02 -11.55 2.24
C VAL A 22 -27.86 -11.86 3.74
N GLY A 23 -28.71 -12.74 4.28
CA GLY A 23 -28.59 -13.20 5.66
C GLY A 23 -27.28 -13.97 5.91
N LEU A 24 -26.94 -14.91 5.02
CA LEU A 24 -25.69 -15.66 5.09
C LEU A 24 -24.46 -14.76 4.91
N ALA A 25 -24.52 -13.78 4.00
CA ALA A 25 -23.43 -12.82 3.81
C ALA A 25 -23.24 -11.91 5.05
N LEU A 26 -24.32 -11.48 5.70
CA LEU A 26 -24.24 -10.69 6.93
C LEU A 26 -23.68 -11.51 8.10
N ILE A 27 -24.09 -12.77 8.24
CA ILE A 27 -23.55 -13.69 9.26
C ILE A 27 -22.06 -13.94 9.00
N ALA A 28 -21.68 -14.27 7.76
CA ALA A 28 -20.30 -14.45 7.37
C ALA A 28 -19.47 -13.18 7.61
N PHE A 29 -20.00 -11.99 7.29
CA PHE A 29 -19.35 -10.72 7.53
C PHE A 29 -19.20 -10.39 9.02
N GLN A 30 -20.23 -10.66 9.83
CA GLN A 30 -20.17 -10.50 11.29
C GLN A 30 -19.17 -11.46 11.91
N GLN A 31 -19.18 -12.73 11.49
CA GLN A 31 -18.26 -13.75 11.96
C GLN A 31 -16.82 -13.42 11.54
N TYR A 32 -16.61 -12.94 10.32
CA TYR A 32 -15.32 -12.43 9.85
C TYR A 32 -14.82 -11.23 10.66
N ARG A 33 -15.67 -10.22 10.93
CA ARG A 33 -15.29 -9.09 11.82
C ARG A 33 -14.94 -9.57 13.22
N HIS A 34 -15.66 -10.56 13.74
CA HIS A 34 -15.43 -11.09 15.08
C HIS A 34 -14.13 -11.89 15.16
N THR A 35 -13.83 -12.71 14.15
CA THR A 35 -12.56 -13.43 14.02
C THR A 35 -11.39 -12.48 13.85
N ARG A 36 -11.50 -11.47 12.98
CA ARG A 36 -10.50 -10.40 12.80
C ARG A 36 -10.17 -9.67 14.10
N LYS A 37 -11.19 -9.34 14.93
CA LYS A 37 -10.97 -8.71 16.24
C LYS A 37 -10.24 -9.64 17.21
N ARG A 38 -10.55 -10.93 17.21
CA ARG A 38 -9.85 -11.94 18.03
C ARG A 38 -8.40 -12.13 17.59
N GLU A 39 -8.15 -12.16 16.29
CA GLU A 39 -6.80 -12.24 15.72
C GLU A 39 -6.00 -10.97 16.04
N ALA A 40 -6.59 -9.78 15.88
CA ALA A 40 -5.96 -8.51 16.26
C ALA A 40 -5.62 -8.44 17.77
N ALA A 41 -6.49 -8.99 18.63
CA ALA A 41 -6.23 -9.08 20.06
C ALA A 41 -5.10 -10.07 20.40
N LYS A 42 -4.96 -11.18 19.63
CA LYS A 42 -3.83 -12.11 19.74
C LYS A 42 -2.51 -11.50 19.24
N LEU A 43 -2.58 -10.73 18.15
CA LEU A 43 -1.44 -10.00 17.57
C LEU A 43 -0.88 -8.91 18.50
N GLY A 44 -1.67 -8.38 19.43
CA GLY A 44 -1.20 -7.44 20.45
C GLY A 44 -0.34 -8.05 21.57
N GLN A 45 -0.25 -9.39 21.65
CA GLN A 45 0.51 -10.12 22.69
C GLN A 45 1.69 -10.94 22.15
N LEU A 46 1.82 -11.10 20.83
CA LEU A 46 2.88 -11.90 20.22
C LEU A 46 4.08 -11.02 19.83
N GLN A 47 5.28 -11.44 20.21
CA GLN A 47 6.54 -10.92 19.68
C GLN A 47 6.51 -10.96 18.14
N PRO A 48 7.16 -10.03 17.43
CA PRO A 48 6.98 -9.80 15.99
C PRO A 48 7.58 -10.88 15.05
N CYS A 49 7.95 -12.04 15.59
CA CYS A 49 8.34 -13.22 14.83
C CYS A 49 7.12 -14.15 14.73
N ASP A 50 6.91 -14.80 13.58
CA ASP A 50 5.94 -15.90 13.39
C ASP A 50 4.54 -15.53 12.86
N CYS A 51 4.43 -14.52 11.99
CA CYS A 51 3.30 -14.45 11.03
C CYS A 51 3.67 -15.16 9.71
N LEU A 52 4.13 -16.41 9.77
CA LEU A 52 4.39 -17.18 8.56
C LEU A 52 3.05 -17.55 7.93
N ALA A 53 2.74 -17.00 6.75
CA ALA A 53 1.61 -17.49 5.96
C ALA A 53 1.89 -18.94 5.55
N GLU A 54 0.85 -19.77 5.60
CA GLU A 54 0.98 -21.16 5.19
C GLU A 54 1.35 -21.23 3.70
N GLU A 55 2.17 -22.20 3.30
CA GLU A 55 2.68 -22.31 1.93
C GLU A 55 1.55 -22.39 0.89
N TRP A 56 0.41 -22.97 1.27
CA TRP A 56 -0.78 -23.05 0.44
C TRP A 56 -1.49 -21.70 0.29
N GLU A 57 -1.48 -20.82 1.31
CA GLU A 57 -2.07 -19.47 1.22
C GLU A 57 -1.27 -18.62 0.23
N VAL A 58 0.07 -18.71 0.32
CA VAL A 58 0.98 -18.08 -0.63
C VAL A 58 0.78 -18.62 -2.04
N SER A 59 0.64 -19.93 -2.18
CA SER A 59 0.43 -20.59 -3.48
C SER A 59 -0.93 -20.21 -4.08
N ALA A 60 -2.00 -20.23 -3.29
CA ALA A 60 -3.34 -19.82 -3.71
C ALA A 60 -3.38 -18.34 -4.12
N TYR A 61 -2.67 -17.47 -3.38
CA TYR A 61 -2.56 -16.05 -3.73
C TYR A 61 -1.82 -15.83 -5.06
N LYS A 62 -0.76 -16.60 -5.33
CA LYS A 62 -0.02 -16.57 -6.60
C LYS A 62 -0.82 -17.11 -7.79
N LEU A 63 -1.77 -18.01 -7.56
CA LEU A 63 -2.67 -18.53 -8.59
C LEU A 63 -3.72 -17.52 -9.02
N LEU A 64 -3.98 -16.48 -8.21
CA LEU A 64 -4.90 -15.42 -8.61
C LEU A 64 -4.30 -14.67 -9.81
N PRO A 65 -5.10 -14.38 -10.87
CA PRO A 65 -4.65 -13.57 -12.00
C PRO A 65 -4.60 -12.09 -11.62
N LEU A 66 -3.73 -11.74 -10.65
CA LEU A 66 -3.60 -10.40 -10.06
C LEU A 66 -3.31 -9.33 -11.11
N ARG A 67 -2.60 -9.69 -12.18
CA ARG A 67 -2.37 -8.80 -13.34
C ARG A 67 -3.66 -8.47 -14.08
N SER A 68 -4.50 -9.46 -14.34
CA SER A 68 -5.79 -9.24 -15.01
C SER A 68 -6.74 -8.45 -14.12
N PHE A 69 -6.78 -8.77 -12.82
CA PHE A 69 -7.57 -8.00 -11.85
C PHE A 69 -7.11 -6.56 -11.72
N SER A 70 -5.80 -6.32 -11.65
CA SER A 70 -5.24 -4.96 -11.59
C SER A 70 -5.58 -4.15 -12.84
N ARG A 71 -5.48 -4.77 -14.03
CA ARG A 71 -5.86 -4.12 -15.30
C ARG A 71 -7.36 -3.82 -15.36
N ALA A 72 -8.20 -4.78 -14.96
CA ALA A 72 -9.64 -4.58 -14.88
C ALA A 72 -10.01 -3.48 -13.88
N TRP A 73 -9.37 -3.47 -12.72
CA TRP A 73 -9.56 -2.43 -11.70
C TRP A 73 -9.13 -1.05 -12.19
N GLY A 74 -7.98 -0.96 -12.86
CA GLY A 74 -7.52 0.29 -13.50
C GLY A 74 -8.50 0.77 -14.57
N TRP A 75 -9.03 -0.14 -15.39
CA TRP A 75 -10.06 0.18 -16.37
C TRP A 75 -11.33 0.70 -15.70
N VAL A 76 -11.86 0.00 -14.68
CA VAL A 76 -13.04 0.40 -13.91
C VAL A 76 -12.85 1.79 -13.28
N ASN A 77 -11.70 2.05 -12.66
CA ASN A 77 -11.42 3.35 -12.03
C ASN A 77 -11.32 4.50 -13.02
N GLY A 78 -10.97 4.20 -14.28
CA GLY A 78 -10.93 5.16 -15.39
C GLY A 78 -12.29 5.40 -16.05
N ILE A 79 -13.34 4.64 -15.72
CA ILE A 79 -14.68 4.84 -16.28
C ILE A 79 -15.25 6.16 -15.75
N LYS A 80 -15.63 7.05 -16.67
CA LYS A 80 -16.32 8.30 -16.33
C LYS A 80 -17.71 7.97 -15.79
N LEU A 81 -17.95 8.39 -14.55
CA LEU A 81 -19.22 8.21 -13.88
C LEU A 81 -20.23 9.28 -14.36
N PRO A 82 -21.50 8.91 -14.57
CA PRO A 82 -22.59 9.87 -14.73
C PRO A 82 -22.69 10.83 -13.54
N GLU A 83 -23.06 12.09 -13.78
CA GLU A 83 -23.10 13.13 -12.74
C GLU A 83 -23.97 12.75 -11.53
N TRP A 84 -25.09 12.08 -11.77
CA TRP A 84 -26.00 11.63 -10.71
C TRP A 84 -25.39 10.54 -9.80
N SER A 85 -24.40 9.78 -10.27
CA SER A 85 -23.77 8.70 -9.49
C SER A 85 -22.43 9.09 -8.86
N ARG A 86 -21.76 10.12 -9.38
CA ARG A 86 -20.44 10.60 -8.91
C ARG A 86 -20.41 10.81 -7.40
N LYS A 87 -21.30 11.67 -6.88
CA LYS A 87 -21.35 11.99 -5.44
C LYS A 87 -21.54 10.76 -4.56
N SER A 88 -22.36 9.81 -5.00
CA SER A 88 -22.67 8.59 -4.24
C SER A 88 -21.50 7.60 -4.26
N VAL A 89 -20.95 7.29 -5.43
CA VAL A 89 -19.86 6.31 -5.60
C VAL A 89 -18.57 6.84 -5.00
N LEU A 90 -18.19 8.07 -5.34
CA LEU A 90 -16.98 8.70 -4.80
C LEU A 90 -17.13 9.02 -3.31
N GLY A 91 -18.31 9.45 -2.87
CA GLY A 91 -18.59 9.69 -1.46
C GLY A 91 -18.53 8.41 -0.62
N PHE A 92 -18.98 7.28 -1.17
CA PHE A 92 -18.78 5.98 -0.53
C PHE A 92 -17.29 5.65 -0.38
N TYR A 93 -16.49 5.86 -1.43
CA TYR A 93 -15.03 5.64 -1.37
C TYR A 93 -14.36 6.53 -0.31
N VAL A 94 -14.66 7.83 -0.31
CA VAL A 94 -14.15 8.79 0.68
C VAL A 94 -14.47 8.34 2.11
N ARG A 95 -15.70 7.87 2.35
CA ARG A 95 -16.11 7.38 3.67
C ARG A 95 -15.46 6.05 4.04
N ALA A 96 -15.31 5.14 3.07
CA ALA A 96 -14.74 3.81 3.30
C ALA A 96 -13.24 3.87 3.63
N PHE A 97 -12.50 4.78 2.99
CA PHE A 97 -11.04 4.92 3.13
C PHE A 97 -10.60 6.14 3.94
N GLY A 98 -11.55 6.97 4.42
CA GLY A 98 -11.25 8.12 5.27
C GLY A 98 -10.52 9.25 4.54
N CYS A 99 -10.77 9.46 3.25
CA CYS A 99 -10.08 10.50 2.48
C CYS A 99 -10.43 11.89 3.02
N ASN A 100 -9.43 12.68 3.41
CA ASN A 100 -9.67 14.07 3.80
C ASN A 100 -9.88 14.95 2.56
N MET A 101 -11.14 15.31 2.29
CA MET A 101 -11.48 16.17 1.15
C MET A 101 -11.29 17.66 1.45
N ALA A 102 -11.19 18.07 2.73
CA ALA A 102 -10.96 19.48 3.08
C ALA A 102 -9.57 19.98 2.64
N GLU A 103 -8.63 19.05 2.46
CA GLU A 103 -7.27 19.33 1.98
C GLU A 103 -7.15 19.34 0.46
N ALA A 104 -8.14 18.78 -0.24
CA ALA A 104 -8.14 18.72 -1.70
C ALA A 104 -8.37 20.12 -2.29
N GLU A 105 -7.73 20.41 -3.42
CA GLU A 105 -7.94 21.67 -4.18
C GLU A 105 -9.41 21.82 -4.55
N VAL A 106 -10.01 20.73 -5.03
CA VAL A 106 -11.43 20.63 -5.35
C VAL A 106 -12.13 19.77 -4.29
N GLU A 107 -12.93 20.40 -3.46
CA GLU A 107 -13.68 19.70 -2.40
C GLU A 107 -14.92 18.97 -2.94
N ASP A 108 -15.55 19.50 -4.00
CA ASP A 108 -16.78 18.94 -4.55
C ASP A 108 -16.52 17.66 -5.35
N LEU A 109 -17.14 16.57 -4.90
CA LEU A 109 -17.01 15.25 -5.50
C LEU A 109 -17.58 15.17 -6.92
N ASN A 110 -18.53 16.03 -7.29
CA ASN A 110 -19.14 16.01 -8.63
C ASN A 110 -18.17 16.42 -9.75
N GLN A 111 -17.13 17.18 -9.41
CA GLN A 111 -16.13 17.66 -10.36
C GLN A 111 -15.14 16.56 -10.77
N TYR A 112 -15.02 15.50 -9.97
CA TYR A 112 -14.20 14.35 -10.31
C TYR A 112 -14.98 13.41 -11.25
N ALA A 113 -14.47 13.22 -12.47
CA ALA A 113 -15.16 12.42 -13.48
C ALA A 113 -15.15 10.93 -13.15
N CYS A 114 -14.10 10.43 -12.50
CA CYS A 114 -13.92 9.02 -12.16
C CYS A 114 -13.11 8.84 -10.87
N LEU A 115 -12.99 7.59 -10.40
CA LEU A 115 -12.26 7.30 -9.18
C LEU A 115 -10.75 7.56 -9.34
N SER A 116 -10.18 7.30 -10.52
CA SER A 116 -8.77 7.58 -10.80
C SER A 116 -8.41 9.07 -10.70
N ASP A 117 -9.37 9.97 -10.96
CA ASP A 117 -9.17 11.41 -10.82
C ASP A 117 -9.19 11.82 -9.34
N LEU A 118 -10.12 11.27 -8.55
CA LEU A 118 -10.14 11.46 -7.09
C LEU A 118 -8.86 10.92 -6.43
N PHE A 119 -8.39 9.76 -6.87
CA PHE A 119 -7.18 9.13 -6.34
C PHE A 119 -5.92 9.99 -6.56
N ARG A 120 -5.84 10.67 -7.70
CA ARG A 120 -4.73 11.57 -8.06
C ARG A 120 -5.07 13.05 -7.82
N ARG A 121 -6.05 13.37 -6.96
CA ARG A 121 -6.46 14.75 -6.65
C ARG A 121 -5.28 15.63 -6.27
N SER A 122 -5.33 16.91 -6.60
CA SER A 122 -4.41 17.94 -6.10
C SER A 122 -4.82 18.37 -4.69
N LEU A 123 -3.85 18.85 -3.92
CA LEU A 123 -4.08 19.46 -2.63
C LEU A 123 -4.06 20.98 -2.76
N LYS A 124 -4.68 21.68 -1.81
CA LYS A 124 -4.62 23.14 -1.71
C LYS A 124 -3.19 23.61 -1.52
N GLU A 125 -2.87 24.75 -2.12
CA GLU A 125 -1.58 25.40 -1.94
C GLU A 125 -1.36 25.74 -0.46
N GLY A 126 -0.12 25.57 0.02
CA GLY A 126 0.28 25.89 1.40
C GLY A 126 -0.09 24.86 2.48
N ILE A 127 -0.84 23.80 2.15
CA ILE A 127 -1.25 22.80 3.17
C ILE A 127 -0.15 21.82 3.57
N ARG A 128 0.91 21.74 2.75
CA ARG A 128 2.15 20.99 3.00
C ARG A 128 3.32 21.97 2.84
N PRO A 129 3.60 22.79 3.86
CA PRO A 129 4.76 23.68 3.82
C PRO A 129 6.04 22.85 3.78
N VAL A 130 6.93 23.17 2.83
CA VAL A 130 8.24 22.53 2.70
C VAL A 130 9.21 23.25 3.62
N ASP A 131 9.90 22.51 4.48
CA ASP A 131 10.98 23.05 5.30
C ASP A 131 12.24 23.24 4.43
N LEU A 132 12.64 24.49 4.25
CA LEU A 132 13.82 24.87 3.46
C LEU A 132 15.13 24.70 4.24
N SER A 133 15.07 24.49 5.55
CA SER A 133 16.24 24.24 6.39
C SER A 133 16.65 22.77 6.43
N ALA A 134 15.71 21.87 6.10
CA ALA A 134 15.96 20.44 6.04
C ALA A 134 16.65 20.07 4.72
N GLU A 135 17.70 19.26 4.79
CA GLU A 135 18.36 18.71 3.59
C GLU A 135 17.48 17.70 2.85
N VAL A 136 16.60 17.01 3.59
CA VAL A 136 15.68 16.00 3.08
C VAL A 136 14.32 16.16 3.74
N VAL A 137 13.27 16.24 2.93
CA VAL A 137 11.87 16.29 3.34
C VAL A 137 11.12 15.01 2.92
N SER A 138 9.95 14.75 3.51
CA SER A 138 9.15 13.59 3.13
C SER A 138 8.66 13.73 1.67
N PRO A 139 8.86 12.72 0.81
CA PRO A 139 8.43 12.78 -0.59
C PRO A 139 6.92 12.55 -0.79
N ALA A 140 6.23 11.97 0.20
CA ALA A 140 4.81 11.64 0.09
C ALA A 140 4.12 11.59 1.46
N ASP A 141 2.80 11.70 1.46
CA ASP A 141 1.95 11.46 2.62
C ASP A 141 1.79 9.95 2.83
N GLY A 142 2.02 9.45 4.04
CA GLY A 142 1.82 8.04 4.34
C GLY A 142 2.41 7.62 5.68
N THR A 143 2.50 6.31 5.91
CA THR A 143 3.07 5.74 7.12
C THR A 143 4.47 5.20 6.86
N VAL A 144 5.44 5.57 7.70
CA VAL A 144 6.77 4.95 7.67
C VAL A 144 6.64 3.51 8.15
N LEU A 145 6.96 2.58 7.25
CA LEU A 145 6.91 1.14 7.48
C LEU A 145 8.21 0.60 8.07
N SER A 146 9.34 1.05 7.54
CA SER A 146 10.68 0.67 7.99
C SER A 146 11.66 1.79 7.64
N PHE A 147 12.58 2.10 8.54
CA PHE A 147 13.70 3.01 8.29
C PHE A 147 14.94 2.46 8.99
N GLY A 148 16.11 2.60 8.37
CA GLY A 148 17.34 2.06 8.94
C GLY A 148 18.56 2.22 8.05
N THR A 149 19.71 1.79 8.57
CA THR A 149 20.96 1.66 7.82
C THR A 149 20.90 0.43 6.94
N VAL A 150 21.50 0.53 5.75
CA VAL A 150 21.70 -0.63 4.87
C VAL A 150 23.02 -1.29 5.25
N ASP A 151 22.95 -2.33 6.06
CA ASP A 151 24.15 -3.04 6.53
C ASP A 151 24.46 -4.24 5.62
N CYS A 152 25.74 -4.39 5.26
CA CYS A 152 26.24 -5.50 4.45
C CYS A 152 25.48 -5.76 3.13
N GLY A 153 24.89 -4.71 2.52
CA GLY A 153 24.16 -4.83 1.26
C GLY A 153 22.78 -5.48 1.39
N SER A 154 22.18 -5.50 2.59
CA SER A 154 20.81 -5.97 2.82
C SER A 154 19.94 -4.87 3.43
N LEU A 155 18.68 -4.82 3.00
CA LEU A 155 17.65 -3.91 3.49
C LEU A 155 16.79 -4.63 4.55
N ASP A 156 16.56 -3.99 5.68
CA ASP A 156 15.68 -4.52 6.71
C ASP A 156 14.22 -4.20 6.39
N GLN A 157 13.44 -5.23 6.06
CA GLN A 157 11.99 -5.10 5.91
C GLN A 157 11.25 -5.40 7.20
N ILE A 158 10.00 -4.93 7.28
CA ILE A 158 9.07 -5.24 8.35
C ILE A 158 9.06 -6.75 8.62
N LYS A 159 9.19 -7.14 9.89
CA LYS A 159 9.13 -8.52 10.40
C LYS A 159 10.31 -9.43 10.02
N GLY A 160 11.52 -8.89 9.95
CA GLY A 160 12.76 -9.69 10.02
C GLY A 160 13.15 -10.40 8.72
N VAL A 161 12.55 -10.01 7.60
CA VAL A 161 13.00 -10.47 6.28
C VAL A 161 14.01 -9.46 5.74
N THR A 162 15.27 -9.89 5.61
CA THR A 162 16.31 -9.09 4.96
C THR A 162 16.19 -9.24 3.45
N TYR A 163 16.24 -8.13 2.73
CA TYR A 163 16.14 -8.11 1.28
C TYR A 163 17.43 -7.58 0.65
N PRO A 164 18.12 -8.37 -0.19
CA PRO A 164 19.41 -7.95 -0.72
C PRO A 164 19.30 -6.71 -1.62
N LEU A 165 20.11 -5.70 -1.33
CA LEU A 165 20.18 -4.41 -2.03
C LEU A 165 20.46 -4.59 -3.53
N ARG A 166 21.28 -5.57 -3.90
CA ARG A 166 21.56 -5.93 -5.30
C ARG A 166 20.29 -6.30 -6.07
N LYS A 167 19.40 -7.06 -5.44
CA LYS A 167 18.15 -7.52 -6.05
C LYS A 167 17.14 -6.37 -6.08
N PHE A 168 17.25 -5.44 -5.13
CA PHE A 168 16.48 -4.21 -5.11
C PHE A 168 16.87 -3.34 -6.31
N LEU A 169 18.08 -2.81 -6.30
CA LEU A 169 18.55 -1.81 -7.26
C LEU A 169 18.83 -2.39 -8.65
N GLY A 170 18.96 -3.71 -8.77
CA GLY A 170 19.39 -4.39 -9.98
C GLY A 170 20.86 -4.09 -10.31
N PRO A 171 21.33 -4.45 -11.52
CA PRO A 171 22.74 -4.29 -11.87
C PRO A 171 23.19 -2.82 -11.89
N ASN A 172 24.38 -2.52 -11.36
CA ASN A 172 24.93 -1.16 -11.31
C ASN A 172 25.49 -0.78 -12.69
N CYS A 173 24.69 -0.04 -13.48
CA CYS A 173 25.10 0.44 -14.81
C CYS A 173 25.43 1.94 -14.84
N TRP A 174 25.39 2.62 -13.69
CA TRP A 174 25.59 4.07 -13.57
C TRP A 174 26.99 4.45 -13.05
N THR A 175 27.81 3.49 -12.65
CA THR A 175 29.19 3.74 -12.22
C THR A 175 30.08 4.01 -13.43
N LYS A 176 31.04 4.94 -13.28
CA LYS A 176 31.94 5.42 -14.36
C LYS A 176 32.90 4.36 -14.93
N GLY A 177 32.81 3.10 -14.49
CA GLY A 177 33.63 1.96 -14.95
C GLY A 177 32.95 1.07 -16.00
N GLY A 178 31.79 1.46 -16.52
CA GLY A 178 30.95 0.59 -17.37
C GLY A 178 30.01 -0.28 -16.53
N PRO A 179 29.09 -1.03 -17.16
CA PRO A 179 28.18 -1.90 -16.44
C PRO A 179 28.99 -2.96 -15.67
N MET A 180 28.94 -2.92 -14.34
CA MET A 180 29.33 -4.10 -13.57
C MET A 180 28.32 -5.19 -13.91
N ILE A 181 28.76 -6.17 -14.70
CA ILE A 181 28.01 -7.40 -14.91
C ILE A 181 28.00 -8.10 -13.55
N VAL A 182 26.85 -8.05 -12.89
CA VAL A 182 26.63 -8.67 -11.59
C VAL A 182 26.54 -10.17 -11.81
N ASP A 183 27.68 -10.86 -11.72
CA ASP A 183 27.70 -12.31 -11.70
C ASP A 183 27.13 -12.83 -10.37
N SER A 184 26.64 -14.06 -10.36
CA SER A 184 26.15 -14.76 -9.16
C SER A 184 27.19 -14.89 -8.03
N LYS A 185 28.45 -14.53 -8.29
CA LYS A 185 29.58 -14.53 -7.35
C LYS A 185 29.90 -13.15 -6.74
N THR A 186 29.15 -12.10 -7.10
CA THR A 186 29.42 -10.76 -6.56
C THR A 186 28.97 -10.68 -5.11
N ASP A 187 29.91 -10.39 -4.20
CA ASP A 187 29.65 -10.23 -2.76
C ASP A 187 28.78 -8.98 -2.49
N ASP A 188 27.79 -9.11 -1.60
CA ASP A 188 26.83 -8.05 -1.27
C ASP A 188 27.51 -6.82 -0.67
N GLY A 189 28.61 -7.02 0.06
CA GLY A 189 29.43 -5.94 0.59
C GLY A 189 30.10 -5.10 -0.50
N CYS A 190 30.56 -5.73 -1.59
CA CYS A 190 31.17 -5.04 -2.72
C CYS A 190 30.14 -4.17 -3.47
N PHE A 191 28.93 -4.73 -3.69
CA PHE A 191 27.84 -3.98 -4.31
C PHE A 191 27.42 -2.78 -3.45
N HIS A 192 27.30 -2.96 -2.13
CA HIS A 192 27.01 -1.87 -1.20
C HIS A 192 28.04 -0.74 -1.32
N ARG A 193 29.34 -1.06 -1.29
CA ARG A 193 30.40 -0.05 -1.41
C ARG A 193 30.36 0.69 -2.75
N SER A 194 29.98 0.01 -3.83
CA SER A 194 29.84 0.65 -5.15
C SER A 194 28.67 1.66 -5.26
N CYS A 195 27.71 1.61 -4.32
CA CYS A 195 26.61 2.58 -4.24
C CYS A 195 27.01 3.85 -3.47
N LEU A 196 28.14 3.86 -2.77
CA LEU A 196 28.62 4.99 -1.98
C LEU A 196 29.59 5.84 -2.82
N ASN A 197 29.42 7.17 -2.76
CA ASN A 197 30.39 8.09 -3.36
C ASN A 197 31.70 8.13 -2.57
N ASP A 198 31.61 8.15 -1.23
CA ASP A 198 32.74 8.10 -0.30
C ASP A 198 32.60 6.93 0.67
N ASN A 199 33.72 6.31 1.05
CA ASN A 199 33.73 5.15 1.95
C ASN A 199 33.28 5.48 3.40
N ASN A 200 33.19 6.77 3.75
CA ASN A 200 32.71 7.22 5.06
C ASN A 200 31.19 7.44 5.07
N ASN A 201 30.54 7.44 3.91
CA ASN A 201 29.10 7.67 3.85
C ASN A 201 28.36 6.40 4.26
N MET A 202 27.26 6.58 4.96
CA MET A 202 26.35 5.49 5.30
C MET A 202 25.13 5.54 4.39
N LEU A 203 24.69 4.37 3.93
CA LEU A 203 23.47 4.24 3.16
C LEU A 203 22.28 4.01 4.10
N TYR A 204 21.23 4.81 3.91
CA TYR A 204 19.99 4.69 4.65
C TYR A 204 18.85 4.29 3.72
N HIS A 205 17.83 3.62 4.27
CA HIS A 205 16.58 3.37 3.58
C HIS A 205 15.39 3.86 4.41
N CYS A 206 14.33 4.27 3.72
CA CYS A 206 13.03 4.58 4.31
C CYS A 206 11.94 4.03 3.39
N VAL A 207 11.05 3.22 3.95
CA VAL A 207 9.90 2.63 3.25
C VAL A 207 8.65 3.35 3.74
N ILE A 208 7.95 4.01 2.83
CA ILE A 208 6.71 4.75 3.13
C ILE A 208 5.55 4.04 2.44
N TYR A 209 4.49 3.75 3.19
CA TYR A 209 3.24 3.17 2.68
C TYR A 209 2.16 4.22 2.57
N LEU A 210 1.57 4.30 1.38
CA LEU A 210 0.44 5.17 1.08
C LEU A 210 -0.83 4.32 1.19
N ALA A 211 -1.69 4.66 2.15
CA ALA A 211 -3.00 4.04 2.27
C ALA A 211 -3.94 4.58 1.18
N PRO A 212 -4.99 3.84 0.78
CA PRO A 212 -5.89 4.25 -0.30
C PRO A 212 -6.58 5.61 -0.11
N GLY A 213 -6.69 6.11 1.13
CA GLY A 213 -7.25 7.42 1.43
C GLY A 213 -6.28 8.59 1.30
N ASP A 214 -4.98 8.29 1.29
CA ASP A 214 -3.90 9.28 1.31
C ASP A 214 -3.80 10.02 -0.03
N TYR A 215 -2.91 11.00 -0.06
CA TYR A 215 -2.55 11.72 -1.27
C TYR A 215 -1.53 10.91 -2.09
N HIS A 216 -1.90 10.51 -3.31
CA HIS A 216 -1.12 9.58 -4.14
C HIS A 216 -0.28 10.27 -5.23
N ARG A 217 0.25 11.46 -4.95
CA ARG A 217 1.34 12.03 -5.77
C ARG A 217 2.62 12.06 -4.94
N PHE A 218 3.73 11.90 -5.63
CA PHE A 218 5.07 11.89 -5.05
C PHE A 218 5.78 13.17 -5.44
N HIS A 219 6.56 13.71 -4.52
CA HIS A 219 7.38 14.90 -4.66
C HIS A 219 8.83 14.55 -4.42
N SER A 220 9.73 15.40 -4.91
CA SER A 220 11.15 15.27 -4.60
C SER A 220 11.40 15.54 -3.12
N SER A 221 12.14 14.65 -2.46
CA SER A 221 12.53 14.80 -1.06
C SER A 221 13.72 15.76 -0.87
N ALA A 222 14.50 16.01 -1.91
CA ALA A 222 15.66 16.91 -1.89
C ALA A 222 15.83 17.51 -3.29
N ASP A 223 16.82 18.39 -3.46
CA ASP A 223 17.26 18.82 -4.79
C ASP A 223 18.16 17.75 -5.41
N TRP A 224 17.81 17.27 -6.61
CA TRP A 224 18.59 16.28 -7.33
C TRP A 224 18.39 16.42 -8.84
N GLN A 225 19.35 15.90 -9.61
CA GLN A 225 19.28 15.81 -11.06
C GLN A 225 19.08 14.36 -11.48
N VAL A 226 18.08 14.11 -12.32
CA VAL A 226 17.77 12.76 -12.82
C VAL A 226 18.81 12.37 -13.87
N HIS A 227 19.70 11.43 -13.55
CA HIS A 227 20.68 10.91 -14.50
C HIS A 227 20.21 9.65 -15.22
N PHE A 228 19.42 8.81 -14.54
CA PHE A 228 19.02 7.52 -15.06
C PHE A 228 17.64 7.12 -14.51
N ARG A 229 16.87 6.36 -15.31
CA ARG A 229 15.58 5.83 -14.88
C ARG A 229 15.49 4.36 -15.28
N ARG A 230 15.03 3.52 -14.35
CA ARG A 230 14.85 2.09 -14.62
C ARG A 230 13.44 1.61 -14.28
N HIS A 231 12.97 0.68 -15.10
CA HIS A 231 11.74 -0.06 -14.89
C HIS A 231 12.06 -1.55 -14.73
N PHE A 232 11.66 -2.11 -13.58
CA PHE A 232 11.78 -3.54 -13.30
C PHE A 232 10.41 -4.19 -13.46
N PRO A 233 10.21 -5.08 -14.44
CA PRO A 233 8.97 -5.82 -14.53
C PRO A 233 8.84 -6.76 -13.32
N GLY A 234 7.77 -6.59 -12.54
CA GLY A 234 7.49 -7.37 -11.33
C GLY A 234 6.11 -8.03 -11.31
N GLU A 235 5.82 -8.72 -10.22
CA GLU A 235 4.48 -9.20 -9.89
C GLU A 235 3.71 -8.17 -9.07
N LEU A 236 2.38 -8.16 -9.22
CA LEU A 236 1.49 -7.22 -8.56
C LEU A 236 0.91 -7.87 -7.31
N LEU A 237 1.70 -7.92 -6.24
CA LEU A 237 1.23 -8.37 -4.93
C LEU A 237 0.71 -7.18 -4.11
N SER A 238 -0.23 -7.45 -3.20
CA SER A 238 -0.69 -6.41 -2.27
C SER A 238 0.42 -6.01 -1.31
N VAL A 239 0.57 -4.71 -1.16
CA VAL A 239 1.57 -4.05 -0.30
C VAL A 239 0.96 -3.61 1.02
N ASN A 240 -0.28 -4.03 1.29
CA ASN A 240 -0.93 -3.80 2.58
C ASN A 240 -0.07 -4.42 3.68
N PRO A 241 0.24 -3.71 4.79
CA PRO A 241 1.09 -4.23 5.86
C PRO A 241 0.69 -5.60 6.41
N SER A 242 -0.60 -5.96 6.35
CA SER A 242 -1.08 -7.29 6.78
C SER A 242 -0.71 -8.42 5.81
N ILE A 243 -0.59 -8.13 4.51
CA ILE A 243 -0.23 -9.10 3.46
C ILE A 243 1.28 -9.04 3.18
N ALA A 244 1.89 -7.86 3.22
CA ALA A 244 3.34 -7.68 3.14
C ALA A 244 4.08 -8.32 4.32
N ALA A 245 3.38 -8.50 5.44
CA ALA A 245 3.84 -9.29 6.58
C ALA A 245 3.89 -10.80 6.33
N TRP A 246 3.30 -11.31 5.25
CA TRP A 246 3.41 -12.71 4.90
C TRP A 246 4.78 -12.96 4.28
N ASN A 247 5.55 -13.84 4.89
CA ASN A 247 6.85 -14.22 4.36
C ASN A 247 6.66 -14.98 3.04
N PHE A 248 6.93 -14.30 1.93
CA PHE A 248 7.00 -14.93 0.62
C PHE A 248 8.46 -15.33 0.35
N PRO A 249 8.87 -16.59 0.59
CA PRO A 249 10.23 -17.02 0.28
C PRO A 249 10.53 -16.76 -1.21
N ASN A 250 11.69 -16.16 -1.48
CA ASN A 250 12.22 -15.77 -2.79
C ASN A 250 11.57 -14.56 -3.48
N PHE A 251 10.67 -13.82 -2.83
CA PHE A 251 9.93 -12.76 -3.50
C PHE A 251 10.47 -11.36 -3.27
N THR A 252 10.25 -10.52 -4.26
CA THR A 252 10.52 -9.10 -4.17
C THR A 252 9.20 -8.36 -4.33
N PHE A 253 8.83 -7.56 -3.34
CA PHE A 253 7.88 -6.47 -3.56
C PHE A 253 8.57 -5.40 -4.41
N HIS A 254 8.38 -5.45 -5.72
CA HIS A 254 8.93 -4.45 -6.63
C HIS A 254 7.95 -3.28 -6.74
N PHE A 255 8.20 -2.22 -5.98
CA PHE A 255 7.58 -0.92 -6.24
C PHE A 255 8.25 -0.24 -7.44
N TYR A 256 7.43 0.40 -8.26
CA TYR A 256 7.82 0.99 -9.54
C TYR A 256 8.34 2.42 -9.42
N MET A 257 9.33 2.69 -10.28
CA MET A 257 10.09 3.93 -10.49
C MET A 257 11.26 4.12 -9.51
N LYS A 258 12.45 3.75 -9.99
CA LYS A 258 13.73 4.17 -9.42
C LYS A 258 14.27 5.26 -10.32
N CYS A 259 14.46 6.43 -9.76
CA CYS A 259 15.08 7.58 -10.40
C CYS A 259 16.42 7.86 -9.73
#